data_AF-A2DPT0-F1
#
_entry.id   AF-A2DPT0-F1
#
_cell.length_a   1.000
_cell.length_b   1.000
_cell.length_c   1.000
_cell.angle_alpha   90.00
_cell.angle_beta   90.00
_cell.angle_gamma   90.00
#
_symmetry.space_group_name_H-M   'P 1'
#
loop_
_entity.id
_entity.type
_entity.pdbx_description
1 polymer ?
#
loop_
_entity_poly.entity_id
_entity_poly.type
_entity_poly.pdbx_seq_one_letter_code
_entity_poly.pdbx_strand_id
1 'polypeptide(L)'
;MDLVGIKIGEHFQCDACKSINEGTDDLIILEAEVQPILNTITSGSRSNKICPICKAPMNGIMKYIDFPPTFVVSTSDRIIQPLSIRIESVDKDYVLKSFVAREDDKYYSVVQKFGRWFKINEFVQEIPLDYVQSIHPILLFYSQKYNL
;
A
#
# COMPACT_ATOMS: atom_id res chain seq x y z
N MET A 1 10.62 4.03 16.57
CA MET A 1 10.59 3.54 15.19
C MET A 1 9.43 4.27 14.55
N ASP A 2 9.72 5.37 13.87
CA ASP A 2 8.69 6.26 13.34
C ASP A 2 8.12 5.60 12.08
N LEU A 3 6.87 5.15 12.15
CA LEU A 3 6.09 4.83 10.96
C LEU A 3 5.78 6.18 10.29
N VAL A 4 6.70 6.66 9.47
CA VAL A 4 6.44 7.83 8.62
C VAL A 4 5.36 7.40 7.63
N GLY A 5 4.26 8.15 7.56
CA GLY A 5 3.20 7.86 6.61
C GLY A 5 3.69 7.95 5.16
N ILE A 6 2.99 7.28 4.26
CA ILE A 6 3.06 7.51 2.82
C ILE A 6 2.56 8.93 2.57
N LYS A 7 3.35 9.74 1.87
CA LYS A 7 2.96 11.11 1.54
C LYS A 7 2.18 11.13 0.24
N ILE A 8 1.00 11.73 0.30
CA ILE A 8 0.17 12.02 -0.86
C ILE A 8 0.26 13.50 -1.16
N GLY A 9 0.54 13.82 -2.43
CA GLY A 9 0.38 15.14 -2.99
C GLY A 9 -0.94 15.22 -3.75
N GLU A 10 -1.69 16.28 -3.47
CA GLU A 10 -2.97 16.55 -4.10
C GLU A 10 -2.87 17.80 -4.94
N HIS A 11 -3.31 17.73 -6.19
CA HIS A 11 -3.46 18.91 -7.05
C HIS A 11 -4.82 18.87 -7.74
N PHE A 12 -5.70 19.81 -7.35
CA PHE A 12 -7.05 19.94 -7.88
C PHE A 12 -7.27 21.32 -8.47
N GLN A 13 -7.90 21.36 -9.65
CA GLN A 13 -8.33 22.60 -10.28
C GLN A 13 -9.85 22.60 -10.44
N CYS A 14 -10.48 23.70 -10.02
CA CYS A 14 -11.92 23.90 -10.25
C CYS A 14 -12.16 24.38 -11.68
N ASP A 15 -13.03 23.72 -12.43
CA ASP A 15 -13.34 24.15 -13.80
C ASP A 15 -14.10 25.47 -13.87
N ALA A 16 -14.93 25.75 -12.87
CA ALA A 16 -15.84 26.89 -12.84
C ALA A 16 -15.15 28.21 -12.45
N CYS A 17 -14.32 28.21 -11.40
CA CYS A 17 -13.65 29.43 -10.92
C CYS A 17 -12.12 29.41 -11.09
N LYS A 18 -11.58 28.33 -11.67
CA LYS A 18 -10.13 28.12 -11.88
C LYS A 18 -9.28 28.13 -10.61
N SER A 19 -9.90 28.10 -9.42
CA SER A 19 -9.18 27.99 -8.16
C SER A 19 -8.39 26.68 -8.11
N ILE A 20 -7.15 26.76 -7.66
CA ILE A 20 -6.29 25.63 -7.41
C ILE A 20 -6.36 25.30 -5.91
N ASN A 21 -6.46 24.01 -5.59
CA ASN A 21 -6.32 23.50 -4.24
C ASN A 21 -5.20 22.46 -4.24
N GLU A 22 -4.15 22.76 -3.49
CA GLU A 22 -2.98 21.92 -3.32
C GLU A 22 -2.84 21.54 -1.85
N GLY A 23 -2.49 20.29 -1.61
CA GLY A 23 -2.34 19.77 -0.26
C GLY A 23 -1.37 18.60 -0.22
N THR A 24 -0.86 18.35 0.99
CA THR A 24 -0.13 17.13 1.30
C THR A 24 -0.77 16.46 2.50
N ASP A 25 -0.93 15.15 2.43
CA ASP A 25 -1.48 14.35 3.53
C ASP A 25 -0.60 13.11 3.76
N ASP A 26 -0.68 12.55 4.96
CA ASP A 26 0.07 11.39 5.40
C ASP A 26 -0.88 10.19 5.57
N LEU A 27 -0.66 9.12 4.80
CA LEU A 27 -1.36 7.85 4.96
C LEU A 27 -0.52 6.82 5.71
N ILE A 28 -1.09 6.23 6.75
CA ILE A 28 -0.38 5.18 7.52
C ILE A 28 -0.55 3.80 6.87
N ILE A 29 -1.71 3.55 6.23
CA ILE A 29 -2.07 2.26 5.61
C ILE A 29 -2.66 2.53 4.23
N LEU A 30 -2.22 1.77 3.22
CA LEU A 30 -2.85 1.75 1.91
C LEU A 30 -3.96 0.71 1.88
N GLU A 31 -5.13 1.09 1.43
CA GLU A 31 -6.22 0.14 1.16
C GLU A 31 -6.18 -0.29 -0.30
N ALA A 32 -6.16 -1.60 -0.55
CA ALA A 32 -6.18 -2.17 -1.89
C ALA A 32 -7.40 -3.08 -2.07
N GLU A 33 -8.36 -2.62 -2.89
CA GLU A 33 -9.53 -3.39 -3.33
C GLU A 33 -9.30 -3.93 -4.76
N VAL A 34 -9.35 -5.27 -4.93
CA VAL A 34 -9.48 -6.09 -6.17
C VAL A 34 -8.57 -5.82 -7.40
N GLN A 35 -8.02 -4.63 -7.61
CA GLN A 35 -7.06 -4.32 -8.68
C GLN A 35 -5.66 -4.80 -8.29
N PRO A 36 -4.74 -5.08 -9.25
CA PRO A 36 -3.36 -5.38 -8.90
C PRO A 36 -2.89 -4.33 -7.90
N ILE A 37 -2.39 -4.73 -6.72
CA ILE A 37 -1.84 -3.80 -5.71
C ILE A 37 -0.94 -2.76 -6.38
N LEU A 38 -0.23 -3.18 -7.43
CA LEU A 38 0.57 -2.36 -8.33
C LEU A 38 -0.20 -1.18 -8.93
N ASN A 39 -1.39 -1.40 -9.53
CA ASN A 39 -2.18 -0.36 -10.17
C ASN A 39 -2.74 0.66 -9.17
N THR A 40 -3.18 0.21 -8.00
CA THR A 40 -3.71 1.08 -6.94
C THR A 40 -2.61 1.98 -6.34
N ILE A 41 -1.38 1.48 -6.30
CA ILE A 41 -0.21 2.20 -5.80
C ILE A 41 0.39 3.14 -6.86
N THR A 42 0.27 2.84 -8.16
CA THR A 42 0.96 3.61 -9.22
C THR A 42 0.12 4.68 -9.88
N SER A 43 -1.20 4.49 -9.99
CA SER A 43 -2.01 5.31 -10.91
C SER A 43 -2.53 6.64 -10.33
N GLY A 44 -2.52 6.80 -9.00
CA GLY A 44 -3.19 7.92 -8.37
C GLY A 44 -4.72 7.85 -8.53
N SER A 45 -5.46 8.26 -7.51
CA SER A 45 -6.93 8.20 -7.56
C SER A 45 -7.53 9.55 -7.95
N ARG A 46 -8.57 9.51 -8.79
CA ARG A 46 -9.44 10.66 -9.02
C ARG A 46 -10.37 10.76 -7.81
N SER A 47 -10.18 11.77 -6.97
CA SER A 47 -11.16 12.06 -5.91
C SER A 47 -12.08 13.21 -6.34
N ASN A 48 -13.37 13.05 -6.08
CA ASN A 48 -14.36 14.08 -6.33
C ASN A 48 -14.32 15.11 -5.18
N LYS A 49 -13.47 16.14 -5.30
CA LYS A 49 -13.47 17.27 -4.36
C LYS A 49 -14.44 18.36 -4.80
N ILE A 50 -15.00 19.06 -3.82
CA ILE A 50 -15.85 20.23 -4.05
C ILE A 50 -15.02 21.49 -3.82
N CYS A 51 -15.11 22.45 -4.75
CA CYS A 51 -14.39 23.71 -4.66
C CYS A 51 -14.82 24.48 -3.40
N PRO A 52 -13.89 24.90 -2.53
CA PRO A 52 -14.25 25.63 -1.32
C PRO A 52 -14.88 27.00 -1.63
N ILE A 53 -14.49 27.62 -2.76
CA ILE A 53 -14.92 28.95 -3.19
C ILE A 53 -16.31 28.92 -3.84
N CYS A 54 -16.48 28.18 -4.94
CA CYS A 54 -17.70 28.23 -5.74
C CYS A 54 -18.61 27.00 -5.60
N LYS A 55 -18.24 26.02 -4.77
CA LYS A 55 -18.97 24.76 -4.54
C LYS A 55 -19.18 23.87 -5.77
N ALA A 56 -18.55 24.17 -6.90
CA ALA A 56 -18.54 23.30 -8.07
C ALA A 56 -17.57 22.12 -7.89
N PRO A 57 -17.76 21.00 -8.61
CA PRO A 57 -16.78 19.91 -8.65
C PRO A 57 -15.38 20.41 -9.06
N MET A 58 -14.36 19.79 -8.49
CA MET A 58 -12.97 19.98 -8.88
C MET A 58 -12.46 18.72 -9.59
N ASN A 59 -11.69 18.94 -10.64
CA ASN A 59 -10.97 17.89 -11.34
C ASN A 59 -9.52 17.93 -10.92
N GLY A 60 -8.94 16.77 -10.60
CA GLY A 60 -7.57 16.70 -10.14
C GLY A 60 -7.07 15.28 -10.03
N ILE A 61 -5.82 15.17 -9.64
CA ILE A 61 -5.12 13.88 -9.51
C ILE A 61 -4.48 13.88 -8.13
N MET A 62 -4.72 12.81 -7.36
CA MET A 62 -3.90 12.50 -6.19
C MET A 62 -2.71 11.67 -6.65
N LYS A 63 -1.51 12.05 -6.23
CA LYS A 63 -0.28 11.31 -6.55
C LYS A 63 0.43 10.95 -5.26
N TYR A 64 0.96 9.75 -5.19
CA TYR A 64 1.91 9.41 -4.12
C TYR A 64 3.25 10.08 -4.42
N ILE A 65 3.68 10.94 -3.51
CA ILE A 65 4.88 11.78 -3.68
C ILE A 65 6.07 11.25 -2.86
N ASP A 66 5.82 10.50 -1.79
CA ASP A 66 6.86 9.79 -1.08
C ASP A 66 6.32 8.52 -0.41
N PHE A 67 7.18 7.53 -0.29
CA PHE A 67 6.92 6.31 0.48
C PHE A 67 8.00 6.13 1.55
N PRO A 68 7.60 5.74 2.77
CA PRO A 68 8.53 5.46 3.86
C PRO A 68 9.38 4.22 3.58
N PRO A 69 10.45 3.98 4.37
CA PRO A 69 11.23 2.76 4.30
C PRO A 69 10.41 1.48 4.50
N THR A 70 9.28 1.55 5.19
CA THR A 70 8.34 0.43 5.37
C THR A 70 6.92 0.96 5.39
N PHE A 71 6.02 0.30 4.67
CA PHE A 71 4.60 0.63 4.65
C PHE A 71 3.72 -0.61 4.75
N VAL A 72 2.45 -0.38 5.07
CA VAL A 72 1.43 -1.42 5.25
C VAL A 72 0.37 -1.28 4.17
N VAL A 73 -0.04 -2.43 3.60
CA VAL A 73 -1.19 -2.53 2.72
C VAL A 73 -2.26 -3.37 3.41
N SER A 74 -3.47 -2.85 3.53
CA SER A 74 -4.67 -3.57 3.93
C SER A 74 -5.40 -4.07 2.70
N THR A 75 -5.89 -5.31 2.77
CA THR A 75 -6.56 -5.99 1.65
C THR A 75 -7.90 -6.54 2.09
N SER A 76 -8.94 -6.21 1.33
CA SER A 76 -10.32 -6.67 1.54
C SER A 76 -10.63 -7.99 0.85
N ASP A 77 -9.81 -8.39 -0.14
CA ASP A 77 -10.11 -9.47 -1.06
C ASP A 77 -9.03 -10.56 -1.08
N ARG A 78 -9.40 -11.71 -1.66
CA ARG A 78 -8.46 -12.79 -1.95
C ARG A 78 -7.51 -12.36 -3.06
N ILE A 79 -6.35 -11.87 -2.66
CA ILE A 79 -5.29 -11.46 -3.58
C ILE A 79 -4.13 -12.46 -3.57
N ILE A 80 -3.38 -12.48 -4.67
CA ILE A 80 -2.03 -13.05 -4.71
C ILE A 80 -1.06 -11.91 -4.39
N GLN A 81 -0.33 -12.05 -3.29
CA GLN A 81 0.60 -11.06 -2.81
C GLN A 81 1.89 -11.05 -3.63
N PRO A 82 2.27 -9.91 -4.23
CA PRO A 82 3.54 -9.81 -4.92
C PRO A 82 4.68 -9.80 -3.89
N LEU A 83 5.71 -10.62 -4.11
CA LEU A 83 6.89 -10.68 -3.23
C LEU A 83 7.76 -9.42 -3.35
N SER A 84 7.62 -8.69 -4.45
CA SER A 84 8.31 -7.43 -4.72
C SER A 84 7.40 -6.48 -5.49
N ILE A 85 7.50 -5.18 -5.19
CA ILE A 85 6.75 -4.12 -5.84
C ILE A 85 7.71 -3.00 -6.25
N ARG A 86 7.59 -2.51 -7.48
CA ARG A 86 8.19 -1.24 -7.92
C ARG A 86 7.14 -0.14 -7.77
N ILE A 87 7.47 0.94 -7.07
CA ILE A 87 6.63 2.14 -7.02
C ILE A 87 7.25 3.16 -7.97
N GLU A 88 6.70 3.22 -9.19
CA GLU A 88 7.25 4.03 -10.28
C GLU A 88 7.23 5.53 -9.98
N SER A 89 6.21 6.03 -9.26
CA SER A 89 6.06 7.46 -8.98
C SER A 89 7.18 8.03 -8.11
N VAL A 90 7.87 7.19 -7.34
CA VAL A 90 8.96 7.58 -6.43
C VAL A 90 10.25 6.81 -6.70
N ASP A 91 10.30 6.05 -7.79
CA ASP A 91 11.45 5.25 -8.21
C ASP A 91 12.03 4.31 -7.14
N LYS A 92 11.16 3.69 -6.33
CA LYS A 92 11.57 2.82 -5.20
C LYS A 92 11.12 1.37 -5.40
N ASP A 93 12.01 0.45 -5.06
CA ASP A 93 11.72 -0.99 -4.98
C ASP A 93 11.40 -1.40 -3.55
N TYR A 94 10.41 -2.25 -3.39
CA TYR A 94 10.00 -2.82 -2.11
C TYR A 94 9.91 -4.33 -2.18
N VAL A 95 10.17 -4.99 -1.07
CA VAL A 95 10.04 -6.44 -0.90
C VAL A 95 9.12 -6.76 0.26
N LEU A 96 8.30 -7.80 0.08
CA LEU A 96 7.41 -8.30 1.12
C LEU A 96 8.26 -8.91 2.25
N LYS A 97 8.13 -8.38 3.46
CA LYS A 97 8.83 -8.87 4.65
C LYS A 97 7.95 -9.73 5.54
N SER A 98 6.68 -9.38 5.64
CA SER A 98 5.71 -10.17 6.38
C SER A 98 4.30 -9.87 5.91
N PHE A 99 3.37 -10.72 6.31
CA PHE A 99 1.95 -10.44 6.21
C PHE A 99 1.18 -11.12 7.35
N VAL A 100 -0.02 -10.60 7.63
CA VAL A 100 -1.00 -11.21 8.53
C VAL A 100 -2.08 -11.85 7.67
N ALA A 101 -2.48 -13.05 8.03
CA ALA A 101 -3.58 -13.78 7.40
C ALA A 101 -4.50 -14.37 8.47
N ARG A 102 -5.64 -14.90 8.02
CA ARG A 102 -6.63 -15.55 8.88
C ARG A 102 -6.98 -16.92 8.32
N GLU A 103 -7.04 -17.91 9.21
CA GLU A 103 -7.46 -19.29 8.94
C GLU A 103 -8.31 -19.74 10.14
N ASP A 104 -9.49 -20.29 9.88
CA ASP A 104 -10.44 -20.77 10.90
C ASP A 104 -10.65 -19.79 12.08
N ASP A 105 -10.91 -18.52 11.75
CA ASP A 105 -11.11 -17.42 12.70
C ASP A 105 -9.92 -17.04 13.59
N LYS A 106 -8.74 -17.61 13.32
CA LYS A 106 -7.49 -17.25 13.99
C LYS A 106 -6.57 -16.48 13.07
N TYR A 107 -5.97 -15.43 13.62
CA TYR A 107 -4.94 -14.67 12.93
C TYR A 107 -3.58 -15.32 13.13
N TYR A 108 -2.76 -15.29 12.09
CA TYR A 108 -1.36 -15.70 12.14
C TYR A 108 -0.52 -14.78 11.26
N SER A 109 0.78 -14.77 11.52
CA SER A 109 1.74 -13.98 10.76
C SER A 109 2.62 -14.90 9.93
N VAL A 110 3.04 -14.43 8.77
CA VAL A 110 4.06 -15.08 7.96
C VAL A 110 5.20 -14.08 7.77
N VAL A 111 6.43 -14.50 8.06
CA VAL A 111 7.62 -13.63 8.07
C VAL A 111 8.72 -14.22 7.20
N GLN A 112 9.34 -13.36 6.39
CA GLN A 112 10.54 -13.69 5.63
C GLN A 112 11.79 -13.42 6.49
N LYS A 113 12.65 -14.43 6.64
CA LYS A 113 13.96 -14.29 7.28
C LYS A 113 15.01 -15.11 6.53
N PHE A 114 16.10 -14.46 6.14
CA PHE A 114 17.20 -15.08 5.38
C PHE A 114 16.76 -15.85 4.12
N GLY A 115 15.79 -15.29 3.38
CA GLY A 115 15.25 -15.92 2.16
C GLY A 115 14.28 -17.10 2.42
N ARG A 116 14.01 -17.44 3.68
CA ARG A 116 13.08 -18.49 4.09
C ARG A 116 11.84 -17.87 4.72
N TRP A 117 10.72 -18.61 4.70
CA TRP A 117 9.45 -18.14 5.20
C TRP A 117 8.99 -18.94 6.41
N PHE A 118 8.42 -18.26 7.39
CA PHE A 118 7.99 -18.85 8.65
C PHE A 118 6.56 -18.42 8.95
N LYS A 119 5.67 -19.40 9.14
CA LYS A 119 4.35 -19.21 9.74
C LYS A 119 4.52 -19.12 11.26
N ILE A 120 3.98 -18.07 11.85
CA ILE A 120 4.01 -17.78 13.27
C ILE A 120 2.56 -17.71 13.77
N ASN A 121 2.19 -18.70 14.56
CA ASN A 121 0.98 -18.72 15.36
C ASN A 121 1.39 -19.01 16.82
N GLU A 122 0.74 -19.96 17.50
CA GLU A 122 1.22 -20.48 18.78
C GLU A 122 2.64 -21.10 18.69
N PHE A 123 3.05 -21.53 17.49
CA PHE A 123 4.38 -22.08 17.20
C PHE A 123 5.00 -21.39 15.98
N VAL A 124 6.31 -21.61 15.79
CA VAL A 124 7.04 -21.16 14.60
C VAL A 124 7.32 -22.37 13.71
N GLN A 125 6.82 -22.31 12.48
CA GLN A 125 7.01 -23.36 11.48
C GLN A 125 7.55 -22.75 10.19
N GLU A 126 8.62 -23.34 9.65
CA GLU A 126 9.06 -22.99 8.30
C GLU A 126 8.08 -23.51 7.25
N ILE A 127 7.77 -22.68 6.27
CA ILE A 127 6.84 -22.99 5.19
C ILE A 127 7.47 -22.72 3.83
N PRO A 128 7.14 -23.53 2.80
CA PRO A 128 7.72 -23.36 1.47
C PRO A 128 7.05 -22.19 0.71
N LEU A 129 7.74 -21.67 -0.31
CA LEU A 129 7.32 -20.45 -1.02
C LEU A 129 5.99 -20.61 -1.76
N ASP A 130 5.74 -21.79 -2.32
CA ASP A 130 4.47 -22.15 -2.97
C ASP A 130 3.30 -22.09 -1.98
N TYR A 131 3.49 -22.56 -0.75
CA TYR A 131 2.49 -22.40 0.31
C TYR A 131 2.31 -20.93 0.70
N VAL A 132 3.40 -20.14 0.77
CA VAL A 132 3.28 -18.70 1.01
C VAL A 132 2.35 -18.05 -0.01
N GLN A 133 2.56 -18.32 -1.30
CA GLN A 133 1.79 -17.74 -2.40
C GLN A 133 0.32 -18.17 -2.48
N SER A 134 -0.07 -19.25 -1.78
CA SER A 134 -1.47 -19.69 -1.71
C SER A 134 -2.27 -19.03 -0.58
N ILE A 135 -1.59 -18.36 0.36
CA ILE A 135 -2.24 -17.70 1.49
C ILE A 135 -2.79 -16.34 1.06
N HIS A 136 -4.03 -16.04 1.46
CA HIS A 136 -4.63 -14.72 1.27
C HIS A 136 -4.35 -13.82 2.49
N PRO A 137 -3.51 -12.78 2.35
CA PRO A 137 -3.24 -11.86 3.44
C PRO A 137 -4.40 -10.89 3.67
N ILE A 138 -4.39 -10.29 4.85
CA ILE A 138 -5.24 -9.16 5.27
C ILE A 138 -4.38 -7.90 5.39
N LEU A 139 -3.16 -8.04 5.89
CA LEU A 139 -2.18 -6.96 5.99
C LEU A 139 -0.85 -7.41 5.40
N LEU A 140 -0.24 -6.60 4.54
CA LEU A 140 1.07 -6.84 3.95
C LEU A 140 2.04 -5.76 4.40
N PHE A 141 3.26 -6.18 4.74
CA PHE A 141 4.33 -5.30 5.19
C PHE A 141 5.47 -5.33 4.19
N TYR A 142 5.65 -4.20 3.50
CA TYR A 142 6.67 -4.03 2.48
C TYR A 142 7.79 -3.15 3.03
N SER A 143 9.04 -3.55 2.79
CA SER A 143 10.22 -2.75 3.13
C SER A 143 11.04 -2.42 1.88
N GLN A 144 11.59 -1.21 1.84
CA GLN A 144 12.39 -0.74 0.72
C GLN A 144 13.62 -1.63 0.53
N LYS A 145 13.90 -2.00 -0.71
CA LYS A 145 15.15 -2.69 -1.07
C LYS A 145 16.25 -1.64 -1.17
N TYR A 146 17.25 -1.74 -0.30
CA TYR A 146 18.49 -0.98 -0.44
C TYR A 146 19.46 -1.81 -1.28
N ASN A 147 19.94 -1.23 -2.39
CA ASN A 147 21.13 -1.75 -3.06
C ASN A 147 22.32 -1.29 -2.21
N LEU A 148 22.87 -2.18 -1.40
CA LEU A 148 24.19 -2.00 -0.79
C LEU A 148 25.27 -2.39 -1.79
#